data_AF-A0A451ACX0-F1
#
_entry.id   AF-A0A451ACX0-F1
#
_cell.length_a   1.000
_cell.length_b   1.000
_cell.length_c   1.000
_cell.angle_alpha   90.00
_cell.angle_beta   90.00
_cell.angle_gamma   90.00
#
_symmetry.space_group_name_H-M   'P 1'
#
loop_
_entity.id
_entity.type
_entity.pdbx_description
1 polymer ?
#
loop_
_entity_poly.entity_id
_entity_poly.type
_entity_poly.pdbx_seq_one_letter_code
_entity_poly.pdbx_strand_id
1 'polypeptide(L)'
;MSPKTKKIRRQKGADSKRRASIGSSGGVQRQRGGAASRASSSRPSPGTLTRGRANAMASPGRPVARQARANAMAGANADSTSPKVARPPALQRSNATRDLHKKAGQKADKTKKPKTDFATGRTLFPVDRGNGKIDYLPMASEASDHERGKELFVSDDSIEKPPVNTLSEGGKSTRDFSTGRTVFATKNPDGKTEYLPKQSDATPLELSRGKYVSDGDVEAPSKAGEVLDGKRPRYEFATGRNLFATKNADGKTEYLPKKSEATARELKDGRYVADNAISQKAPLGAANAMTNKKPKYDLFKGRKVYAVVTGDGKTRYLPRESDASDLERMGGLTIPDDVVDGHEKRRRRTALKGDNADHKLRRAQRAAKRAGAITSRPDRPIVPITRAKDGKEIWDGESLPEVSEENQRETLKKFKPKYDLFKGRMLWPTETAKGKIEYLPLRDDATNDERIDGRYAAFAPPEPLEEFLQDLEDQDTIQRRTFDTEQGEVKAYAREAIEDAFESAPILVLRAAGLVEGAARETPRLRQAWGDSLP
;
A
#
# COMPACT_ATOMS: atom_id res chain seq x y z
N MET A 1 -13.16 55.05 11.52
CA MET A 1 -14.17 55.71 10.68
C MET A 1 -13.52 56.10 9.36
N SER A 2 -13.99 55.54 8.24
CA SER A 2 -13.65 55.94 6.87
C SER A 2 -14.38 57.26 6.51
N PRO A 3 -14.25 57.90 5.31
CA PRO A 3 -13.62 57.41 4.06
C PRO A 3 -13.00 58.48 3.08
N LYS A 4 -12.50 57.95 1.95
CA LYS A 4 -12.67 58.41 0.53
C LYS A 4 -11.57 59.21 -0.23
N THR A 5 -10.87 58.44 -1.08
CA THR A 5 -10.77 58.52 -2.58
C THR A 5 -10.04 59.65 -3.34
N LYS A 6 -9.13 59.22 -4.26
CA LYS A 6 -8.98 59.48 -5.73
C LYS A 6 -7.48 59.36 -6.10
N LYS A 7 -6.98 59.00 -7.28
CA LYS A 7 -7.50 58.78 -8.65
C LYS A 7 -6.41 58.02 -9.44
N ILE A 8 -6.83 57.23 -10.43
CA ILE A 8 -6.00 56.59 -11.47
C ILE A 8 -5.55 57.63 -12.51
N ARG A 9 -4.31 57.54 -13.02
CA ARG A 9 -3.95 58.10 -14.35
C ARG A 9 -2.92 57.23 -15.07
N ARG A 10 -3.28 56.90 -16.32
CA ARG A 10 -2.49 56.23 -17.36
C ARG A 10 -1.25 57.05 -17.75
N GLN A 11 -0.14 56.36 -18.05
CA GLN A 11 0.80 56.82 -19.07
C GLN A 11 1.18 55.67 -20.00
N LYS A 12 0.78 55.83 -21.27
CA LYS A 12 1.40 55.21 -22.43
C LYS A 12 2.74 55.92 -22.67
N GLY A 13 3.80 55.17 -22.88
CA GLY A 13 5.04 55.63 -23.49
C GLY A 13 5.53 54.54 -24.42
N ALA A 14 5.39 54.78 -25.72
CA ALA A 14 5.98 53.98 -26.78
C ALA A 14 7.27 54.67 -27.27
N ASP A 15 8.11 53.85 -27.90
CA ASP A 15 9.11 54.17 -28.91
C ASP A 15 10.50 54.68 -28.49
N SER A 16 11.51 53.82 -28.67
CA SER A 16 12.57 53.99 -29.69
C SER A 16 13.53 52.77 -29.65
N LYS A 17 13.51 51.91 -30.69
CA LYS A 17 14.37 51.92 -31.89
C LYS A 17 15.85 51.57 -31.65
N ARG A 18 16.27 50.38 -32.14
CA ARG A 18 17.44 50.07 -33.01
C ARG A 18 17.40 48.55 -33.30
N ARG A 19 17.02 48.07 -34.51
CA ARG A 19 17.84 47.79 -35.73
C ARG A 19 19.11 46.99 -35.39
N ALA A 20 19.43 45.83 -35.98
CA ALA A 20 19.42 45.41 -37.40
C ALA A 20 19.40 43.84 -37.47
N SER A 21 18.54 43.17 -38.27
CA SER A 21 18.67 42.69 -39.68
C SER A 21 19.93 41.83 -39.95
N ILE A 22 19.86 40.61 -40.51
CA ILE A 22 19.62 40.24 -41.93
C ILE A 22 19.35 38.71 -41.97
N GLY A 23 18.26 38.18 -42.56
CA GLY A 23 18.11 37.72 -43.97
C GLY A 23 18.10 36.17 -44.01
N SER A 24 17.38 35.40 -44.82
CA SER A 24 16.57 35.64 -46.03
C SER A 24 15.70 34.39 -46.32
N SER A 25 14.56 34.63 -47.00
CA SER A 25 13.84 33.81 -48.00
C SER A 25 13.59 32.29 -47.79
N GLY A 26 12.42 31.73 -48.09
CA GLY A 26 11.33 32.23 -48.92
C GLY A 26 10.06 31.39 -48.78
N GLY A 27 8.93 32.02 -49.10
CA GLY A 27 7.61 31.42 -49.06
C GLY A 27 7.19 30.79 -50.39
N VAL A 28 6.11 30.01 -50.33
CA VAL A 28 5.12 29.93 -51.42
C VAL A 28 3.74 29.91 -50.78
N GLN A 29 2.93 30.86 -51.23
CA GLN A 29 1.55 31.12 -50.89
C GLN A 29 0.70 30.60 -52.04
N ARG A 30 -0.36 29.83 -51.77
CA ARG A 30 -1.52 29.74 -52.68
C ARG A 30 -2.83 29.62 -51.88
N GLN A 31 -3.64 30.66 -52.02
CA GLN A 31 -5.07 30.71 -51.74
C GLN A 31 -5.85 29.92 -52.81
N ARG A 32 -7.02 29.36 -52.45
CA ARG A 32 -8.34 29.84 -52.93
C ARG A 32 -9.50 28.88 -52.59
N GLY A 33 -10.63 29.51 -52.25
CA GLY A 33 -12.01 29.01 -52.44
C GLY A 33 -12.61 28.29 -51.23
N GLY A 34 -13.77 28.65 -50.66
CA GLY A 34 -14.81 29.60 -51.05
C GLY A 34 -16.20 28.95 -50.93
N ALA A 35 -17.16 29.70 -50.34
CA ALA A 35 -18.63 29.49 -50.22
C ALA A 35 -19.11 28.45 -49.17
N ALA A 36 -19.98 28.71 -48.17
CA ALA A 36 -21.06 29.67 -47.84
C ALA A 36 -22.50 29.10 -48.02
N SER A 37 -23.24 28.99 -46.90
CA SER A 37 -24.70 29.26 -46.72
C SER A 37 -25.14 28.78 -45.32
N ARG A 38 -25.47 29.60 -44.32
CA ARG A 38 -26.70 30.41 -44.03
C ARG A 38 -28.01 29.61 -43.83
N ALA A 39 -28.56 29.68 -42.61
CA ALA A 39 -29.97 29.94 -42.20
C ALA A 39 -30.11 29.60 -40.70
N SER A 40 -30.34 30.48 -39.71
CA SER A 40 -31.44 31.43 -39.39
C SER A 40 -32.74 30.78 -38.87
N SER A 41 -33.08 31.04 -37.59
CA SER A 41 -34.45 31.27 -37.03
C SER A 41 -34.43 31.01 -35.50
N SER A 42 -34.42 32.02 -34.62
CA SER A 42 -35.56 32.77 -34.06
C SER A 42 -36.26 32.10 -32.85
N ARG A 43 -36.18 32.82 -31.71
CA ARG A 43 -36.98 32.82 -30.45
C ARG A 43 -38.51 32.62 -30.65
N PRO A 44 -39.36 32.34 -29.61
CA PRO A 44 -39.37 33.02 -28.29
C PRO A 44 -39.91 32.24 -27.06
N SER A 45 -39.81 32.91 -25.90
CA SER A 45 -40.56 32.63 -24.65
C SER A 45 -41.98 33.22 -24.68
N PRO A 46 -42.93 32.67 -23.91
CA PRO A 46 -43.54 33.40 -22.77
C PRO A 46 -43.87 32.42 -21.61
N GLY A 47 -44.37 32.76 -20.42
CA GLY A 47 -44.89 33.97 -19.78
C GLY A 47 -45.44 33.57 -18.40
N THR A 48 -45.36 34.48 -17.45
CA THR A 48 -45.87 34.40 -16.06
C THR A 48 -47.39 34.55 -15.96
N LEU A 49 -48.03 33.82 -15.04
CA LEU A 49 -49.33 34.20 -14.45
C LEU A 49 -49.35 33.94 -12.92
N THR A 50 -49.76 34.98 -12.21
CA THR A 50 -50.05 35.11 -10.78
C THR A 50 -51.56 34.99 -10.51
N ARG A 51 -51.96 34.31 -9.41
CA ARG A 51 -52.92 34.77 -8.37
C ARG A 51 -53.38 33.62 -7.47
N GLY A 52 -53.55 33.91 -6.16
CA GLY A 52 -54.33 33.09 -5.23
C GLY A 52 -53.81 33.05 -3.79
N ARG A 53 -53.95 34.14 -3.04
CA ARG A 53 -53.86 34.17 -1.57
C ARG A 53 -55.27 33.88 -1.00
N ALA A 54 -55.39 33.03 0.03
CA ALA A 54 -55.94 33.39 1.36
C ALA A 54 -56.28 32.16 2.24
N ASN A 55 -56.04 32.36 3.55
CA ASN A 55 -56.60 31.72 4.76
C ASN A 55 -56.15 30.30 5.12
N ALA A 56 -55.27 30.11 6.12
CA ALA A 56 -55.46 30.26 7.58
C ALA A 56 -56.22 29.09 8.21
N MET A 57 -55.54 28.25 9.00
CA MET A 57 -55.88 27.93 10.40
C MET A 57 -54.84 27.00 11.06
N ALA A 58 -54.41 27.44 12.25
CA ALA A 58 -54.11 26.67 13.46
C ALA A 58 -53.09 25.50 13.46
N SER A 59 -51.91 25.81 14.00
CA SER A 59 -51.16 24.95 14.95
C SER A 59 -52.03 24.62 16.18
N PRO A 60 -51.79 23.52 16.94
CA PRO A 60 -50.62 23.44 17.83
C PRO A 60 -50.06 22.04 18.11
N GLY A 61 -48.88 21.99 18.76
CA GLY A 61 -48.52 20.86 19.62
C GLY A 61 -47.09 20.32 19.54
N ARG A 62 -46.11 21.09 20.05
CA ARG A 62 -44.86 20.57 20.63
C ARG A 62 -44.93 20.77 22.14
N PRO A 63 -44.50 19.79 22.94
CA PRO A 63 -43.62 20.07 24.10
C PRO A 63 -42.63 18.90 24.39
N VAL A 64 -41.48 18.96 25.09
CA VAL A 64 -40.49 19.93 25.60
C VAL A 64 -39.21 19.11 25.98
N ALA A 65 -38.05 19.80 26.12
CA ALA A 65 -37.03 19.65 27.19
C ALA A 65 -36.15 18.37 27.26
N ARG A 66 -34.88 18.36 27.69
CA ARG A 66 -34.02 19.27 28.48
C ARG A 66 -32.56 18.79 28.27
N GLN A 67 -31.61 19.61 27.82
CA GLN A 67 -30.62 20.35 28.64
C GLN A 67 -30.11 19.67 29.94
N ALA A 68 -28.83 19.28 29.88
CA ALA A 68 -27.72 19.53 30.82
C ALA A 68 -27.99 19.54 32.34
N ARG A 69 -27.17 18.79 33.09
CA ARG A 69 -26.57 19.26 34.35
C ARG A 69 -25.35 18.44 34.77
N ALA A 70 -24.39 19.17 35.32
CA ALA A 70 -23.15 18.73 35.92
C ALA A 70 -23.28 18.60 37.46
N ASN A 71 -22.35 17.83 38.03
CA ASN A 71 -21.79 17.87 39.40
C ASN A 71 -22.67 17.54 40.63
N ALA A 72 -22.31 16.45 41.33
CA ALA A 72 -22.16 16.32 42.79
C ALA A 72 -21.60 14.90 43.08
N MET A 73 -20.33 14.73 43.44
CA MET A 73 -19.73 14.73 44.79
C MET A 73 -20.18 13.59 45.74
N ALA A 74 -19.23 12.67 45.94
CA ALA A 74 -18.64 12.21 47.21
C ALA A 74 -19.42 11.37 48.24
N GLY A 75 -18.73 10.28 48.65
CA GLY A 75 -18.94 9.48 49.87
C GLY A 75 -19.81 8.24 49.65
N ALA A 76 -19.53 7.04 50.17
CA ALA A 76 -18.39 6.43 50.83
C ALA A 76 -18.72 4.92 50.99
N ASN A 77 -17.74 4.05 50.75
CA ASN A 77 -17.52 2.71 51.32
C ASN A 77 -18.64 1.65 51.50
N ALA A 78 -18.33 0.47 50.98
CA ALA A 78 -18.28 -0.84 51.66
C ALA A 78 -19.10 -1.98 51.01
N ASP A 79 -18.35 -3.06 50.78
CA ASP A 79 -18.74 -4.47 50.78
C ASP A 79 -19.53 -5.11 49.63
N SER A 80 -18.70 -5.73 48.77
CA SER A 80 -18.61 -7.19 48.66
C SER A 80 -19.41 -7.90 47.55
N THR A 81 -18.67 -8.85 46.95
CA THR A 81 -19.12 -10.04 46.22
C THR A 81 -19.75 -9.87 44.82
N SER A 82 -18.89 -10.00 43.80
CA SER A 82 -19.25 -10.66 42.54
C SER A 82 -18.04 -11.41 41.96
N PRO A 83 -18.27 -12.56 41.30
CA PRO A 83 -17.30 -13.66 41.19
C PRO A 83 -16.25 -13.44 40.09
N LYS A 84 -15.02 -13.86 40.39
CA LYS A 84 -13.89 -13.92 39.44
C LYS A 84 -14.05 -15.12 38.52
N VAL A 85 -14.27 -14.87 37.22
CA VAL A 85 -13.92 -15.81 36.15
C VAL A 85 -12.49 -15.49 35.71
N ALA A 86 -11.61 -16.50 35.79
CA ALA A 86 -10.19 -16.39 35.56
C ALA A 86 -9.86 -16.03 34.09
N ARG A 87 -9.12 -14.94 33.89
CA ARG A 87 -8.33 -14.69 32.67
C ARG A 87 -6.96 -15.36 32.84
N PRO A 88 -6.43 -16.04 31.81
CA PRO A 88 -5.10 -16.64 31.88
C PRO A 88 -4.02 -15.54 32.02
N PRO A 89 -2.94 -15.79 32.77
CA PRO A 89 -1.89 -14.80 32.99
C PRO A 89 -1.18 -14.50 31.67
N ALA A 90 -1.35 -13.27 31.19
CA ALA A 90 -0.45 -12.70 30.21
C ALA A 90 0.95 -12.65 30.82
N LEU A 91 1.94 -13.18 30.09
CA LEU A 91 3.38 -13.00 30.30
C LEU A 91 3.70 -11.50 30.28
N GLN A 92 3.50 -10.82 31.42
CA GLN A 92 4.09 -9.53 31.67
C GLN A 92 5.58 -9.74 31.91
N ARG A 93 6.38 -9.47 30.89
CA ARG A 93 7.80 -9.18 31.06
C ARG A 93 7.90 -7.92 31.92
N SER A 94 8.04 -8.12 33.22
CA SER A 94 8.47 -7.09 34.13
C SER A 94 9.90 -6.69 33.75
N ASN A 95 10.03 -5.58 33.04
CA ASN A 95 11.23 -4.76 33.05
C ASN A 95 11.35 -4.13 34.45
N ALA A 96 11.67 -4.97 35.43
CA ALA A 96 12.19 -4.52 36.71
C ALA A 96 13.70 -4.44 36.54
N THR A 97 14.20 -3.21 36.62
CA THR A 97 15.59 -2.85 36.87
C THR A 97 16.25 -3.83 37.85
N ARG A 98 16.95 -4.84 37.31
CA ARG A 98 17.92 -5.64 38.04
C ARG A 98 19.24 -4.88 38.05
N ASP A 99 19.30 -3.83 38.87
CA ASP A 99 20.54 -3.40 39.52
C ASP A 99 20.92 -4.42 40.61
N LEU A 100 21.00 -5.69 40.24
CA LEU A 100 21.71 -6.68 41.03
C LEU A 100 23.17 -6.51 40.66
N HIS A 101 23.96 -6.03 41.61
CA HIS A 101 25.42 -5.97 41.59
C HIS A 101 26.04 -6.70 40.39
N LYS A 102 26.63 -5.96 39.43
CA LYS A 102 27.49 -6.55 38.39
C LYS A 102 28.57 -7.37 39.10
N LYS A 103 28.33 -8.67 39.31
CA LYS A 103 29.35 -9.59 39.79
C LYS A 103 30.44 -9.58 38.73
N ALA A 104 31.66 -9.22 39.13
CA ALA A 104 32.78 -9.09 38.21
C ALA A 104 33.08 -10.48 37.63
N GLY A 105 32.73 -10.69 36.36
CA GLY A 105 33.07 -11.93 35.65
C GLY A 105 34.57 -12.15 35.61
N GLN A 106 34.99 -13.40 35.37
CA GLN A 106 36.41 -13.73 35.28
C GLN A 106 37.05 -13.02 34.06
N LYS A 107 38.38 -12.84 34.08
CA LYS A 107 39.11 -12.21 32.96
C LYS A 107 39.57 -13.29 31.98
N ALA A 108 39.25 -13.13 30.70
CA ALA A 108 39.76 -14.03 29.66
C ALA A 108 41.27 -13.88 29.47
N ASP A 109 41.94 -15.00 29.25
CA ASP A 109 43.31 -15.08 28.76
C ASP A 109 43.33 -14.77 27.26
N LYS A 110 43.68 -13.52 26.91
CA LYS A 110 43.72 -13.02 25.52
C LYS A 110 44.79 -13.69 24.66
N THR A 111 45.73 -14.44 25.26
CA THR A 111 46.82 -15.14 24.54
C THR A 111 46.38 -16.45 23.93
N LYS A 112 45.34 -17.09 24.48
CA LYS A 112 44.83 -18.38 24.01
C LYS A 112 43.59 -18.21 23.13
N LYS A 113 43.38 -19.16 22.21
CA LYS A 113 42.25 -19.12 21.28
C LYS A 113 40.94 -19.55 21.98
N PRO A 114 39.83 -18.81 21.79
CA PRO A 114 38.51 -19.28 22.21
C PRO A 114 38.10 -20.54 21.44
N LYS A 115 37.20 -21.33 22.04
CA LYS A 115 36.64 -22.56 21.47
C LYS A 115 35.14 -22.40 21.27
N THR A 116 34.57 -23.09 20.30
CA THR A 116 33.12 -23.18 20.17
C THR A 116 32.64 -24.41 20.93
N ASP A 117 31.64 -24.24 21.79
CA ASP A 117 30.94 -25.35 22.41
C ASP A 117 30.05 -26.04 21.36
N PHE A 118 30.33 -27.31 21.07
CA PHE A 118 29.56 -28.08 20.09
C PHE A 118 28.11 -28.33 20.53
N ALA A 119 27.84 -28.40 21.84
CA ALA A 119 26.50 -28.70 22.33
C ALA A 119 25.57 -27.49 22.26
N THR A 120 26.12 -26.28 22.42
CA THR A 120 25.31 -25.06 22.56
C THR A 120 25.56 -24.03 21.46
N GLY A 121 26.58 -24.25 20.62
CA GLY A 121 27.02 -23.31 19.59
C GLY A 121 27.67 -22.03 20.12
N ARG A 122 27.83 -21.90 21.44
CA ARG A 122 28.36 -20.70 22.10
C ARG A 122 29.88 -20.61 22.00
N THR A 123 30.41 -19.39 22.09
CA THR A 123 31.87 -19.18 22.13
C THR A 123 32.35 -19.18 23.59
N LEU A 124 33.27 -20.09 23.91
CA LEU A 124 33.89 -20.21 25.21
C LEU A 124 35.29 -19.62 25.21
N PHE A 125 35.58 -18.81 26.23
CA PHE A 125 36.81 -18.08 26.39
C PHE A 125 37.71 -18.74 27.43
N PRO A 126 39.02 -18.86 27.16
CA PRO A 126 39.97 -19.46 28.09
C PRO A 126 40.15 -18.54 29.31
N VAL A 127 40.11 -19.12 30.50
CA VAL A 127 40.39 -18.45 31.77
C VAL A 127 41.46 -19.25 32.52
N ASP A 128 42.52 -18.56 32.95
CA ASP A 128 43.57 -19.17 33.76
C ASP A 128 43.20 -19.12 35.24
N ARG A 129 43.15 -20.29 35.89
CA ARG A 129 42.89 -20.39 37.34
C ARG A 129 44.16 -20.29 38.20
N GLY A 130 45.32 -19.98 37.62
CA GLY A 130 46.59 -19.80 38.35
C GLY A 130 47.37 -21.10 38.60
N ASN A 131 46.82 -22.26 38.21
CA ASN A 131 47.44 -23.58 38.41
C ASN A 131 47.84 -24.23 37.07
N GLY A 132 47.93 -23.46 35.98
CA GLY A 132 48.16 -23.96 34.62
C GLY A 132 46.95 -24.67 33.98
N LYS A 133 45.84 -24.81 34.71
CA LYS A 133 44.56 -25.31 34.19
C LYS A 133 43.78 -24.16 33.55
N ILE A 134 43.34 -24.38 32.32
CA ILE A 134 42.55 -23.43 31.53
C ILE A 134 41.12 -23.93 31.47
N ASP A 135 40.22 -23.14 32.02
CA ASP A 135 38.78 -23.37 31.85
C ASP A 135 38.27 -22.60 30.64
N TYR A 136 37.21 -23.10 30.02
CA TYR A 136 36.55 -22.46 28.89
C TYR A 136 35.16 -22.04 29.34
N LEU A 137 34.95 -20.73 29.53
CA LEU A 137 33.74 -20.16 30.10
C LEU A 137 33.02 -19.27 29.08
N PRO A 138 31.67 -19.22 29.07
CA PRO A 138 30.92 -18.34 28.19
C PRO A 138 31.08 -16.87 28.59
N MET A 139 30.76 -15.96 27.66
CA MET A 139 30.64 -14.53 27.95
C MET A 139 29.42 -14.25 28.84
N ALA A 140 29.46 -13.18 29.65
CA ALA A 140 28.41 -12.87 30.62
C ALA A 140 27.03 -12.70 29.97
N SER A 141 26.97 -12.11 28.78
CA SER A 141 25.74 -11.94 28.00
C SER A 141 25.21 -13.24 27.37
N GLU A 142 26.03 -14.28 27.22
CA GLU A 142 25.65 -15.62 26.73
C GLU A 142 25.51 -16.67 27.86
N ALA A 143 25.84 -16.27 29.08
CA ALA A 143 25.80 -17.14 30.25
C ALA A 143 24.35 -17.31 30.76
N SER A 144 23.96 -18.55 30.99
CA SER A 144 22.70 -18.90 31.63
C SER A 144 22.62 -18.33 33.04
N ASP A 145 21.40 -18.22 33.59
CA ASP A 145 21.19 -17.77 34.97
C ASP A 145 21.94 -18.63 35.99
N HIS A 146 22.10 -19.93 35.71
CA HIS A 146 22.87 -20.85 36.55
C HIS A 146 24.38 -20.57 36.49
N GLU A 147 24.91 -20.32 35.30
CA GLU A 147 26.33 -19.95 35.10
C GLU A 147 26.64 -18.59 35.73
N ARG A 148 25.73 -17.62 35.60
CA ARG A 148 25.82 -16.31 36.25
C ARG A 148 25.73 -16.41 37.77
N GLY A 149 24.86 -17.26 38.30
CA GLY A 149 24.75 -17.53 39.74
C GLY A 149 26.02 -18.11 40.35
N LYS A 150 26.77 -18.90 39.57
CA LYS A 150 28.03 -19.55 39.97
C LYS A 150 29.30 -18.80 39.56
N GLU A 151 29.19 -17.62 38.95
CA GLU A 151 30.34 -16.84 38.45
C GLU A 151 31.20 -17.63 37.44
N LEU A 152 30.57 -18.55 36.70
CA LEU A 152 31.17 -19.36 35.64
C LEU A 152 31.04 -18.64 34.29
N PHE A 153 31.48 -17.40 34.23
CA PHE A 153 31.44 -16.59 33.03
C PHE A 153 32.60 -15.60 32.97
N VAL A 154 32.90 -15.16 31.77
CA VAL A 154 33.89 -14.12 31.48
C VAL A 154 33.19 -12.78 31.32
N SER A 155 33.79 -11.72 31.85
CA SER A 155 33.29 -10.35 31.65
C SER A 155 33.43 -9.93 30.18
N ASP A 156 32.37 -9.37 29.60
CA ASP A 156 32.30 -8.95 28.19
C ASP A 156 33.46 -8.01 27.82
N ASP A 157 33.79 -7.05 28.71
CA ASP A 157 34.91 -6.12 28.50
C ASP A 157 36.29 -6.82 28.44
N SER A 158 36.43 -8.00 29.06
CA SER A 158 37.71 -8.71 29.11
C SER A 158 38.04 -9.50 27.86
N ILE A 159 37.05 -9.74 26.97
CA ILE A 159 37.30 -10.43 25.70
C ILE A 159 37.62 -9.45 24.56
N GLU A 160 37.30 -8.16 24.72
CA GLU A 160 37.48 -7.15 23.70
C GLU A 160 38.98 -6.92 23.39
N LYS A 161 39.35 -7.03 22.11
CA LYS A 161 40.65 -6.59 21.59
C LYS A 161 40.45 -5.32 20.78
N PRO A 162 41.39 -4.34 20.82
CA PRO A 162 41.27 -3.12 20.03
C PRO A 162 41.06 -3.46 18.54
N PRO A 163 40.31 -2.62 17.80
CA PRO A 163 40.02 -2.87 16.40
C PRO A 163 41.33 -2.94 15.60
N VAL A 164 41.48 -4.01 14.81
CA VAL A 164 42.68 -4.23 14.00
C VAL A 164 42.65 -3.42 12.71
N ASN A 165 41.43 -3.07 12.27
CA ASN A 165 41.20 -2.38 11.00
C ASN A 165 40.80 -0.94 11.24
N THR A 166 41.12 -0.08 10.26
CA THR A 166 40.71 1.33 10.26
C THR A 166 39.52 1.52 9.34
N LEU A 167 38.58 2.39 9.71
CA LEU A 167 37.43 2.70 8.88
C LEU A 167 37.89 3.36 7.57
N SER A 168 37.41 2.86 6.42
CA SER A 168 37.75 3.47 5.14
C SER A 168 36.98 4.78 4.98
N GLU A 169 37.69 5.90 4.85
CA GLU A 169 37.06 7.19 4.56
C GLU A 169 36.26 7.13 3.25
N GLY A 170 34.97 7.50 3.30
CA GLY A 170 34.06 7.45 2.16
C GLY A 170 33.62 6.03 1.74
N GLY A 171 34.00 5.00 2.48
CA GLY A 171 33.58 3.63 2.23
C GLY A 171 32.07 3.46 2.34
N LYS A 172 31.46 2.70 1.41
CA LYS A 172 30.03 2.37 1.48
C LYS A 172 29.80 1.35 2.60
N SER A 173 28.74 1.53 3.38
CA SER A 173 28.20 0.43 4.19
C SER A 173 27.35 -0.49 3.32
N THR A 174 27.21 -1.74 3.73
CA THR A 174 26.36 -2.73 3.06
C THR A 174 25.65 -3.56 4.11
N ARG A 175 24.51 -4.15 3.76
CA ARG A 175 23.81 -5.09 4.63
C ARG A 175 24.36 -6.48 4.38
N ASP A 176 24.85 -7.12 5.44
CA ASP A 176 25.22 -8.53 5.39
C ASP A 176 23.96 -9.37 5.21
N PHE A 177 23.86 -10.09 4.10
CA PHE A 177 22.70 -10.93 3.78
C PHE A 177 22.55 -12.12 4.73
N SER A 178 23.65 -12.60 5.31
CA SER A 178 23.64 -13.78 6.19
C SER A 178 23.11 -13.44 7.58
N THR A 179 23.45 -12.27 8.10
CA THR A 179 23.09 -11.87 9.47
C THR A 179 22.10 -10.71 9.54
N GLY A 180 21.80 -10.07 8.42
CA GLY A 180 20.93 -8.90 8.34
C GLY A 180 21.51 -7.62 8.95
N ARG A 181 22.74 -7.67 9.46
CA ARG A 181 23.48 -6.57 10.12
C ARG A 181 24.06 -5.58 9.11
N THR A 182 24.29 -4.34 9.54
CA THR A 182 25.01 -3.35 8.73
C THR A 182 26.51 -3.50 8.95
N VAL A 183 27.25 -3.68 7.86
CA VAL A 183 28.72 -3.78 7.87
C VAL A 183 29.36 -2.59 7.15
N PHE A 184 30.51 -2.16 7.64
CA PHE A 184 31.22 -0.97 7.21
C PHE A 184 32.52 -1.34 6.52
N ALA A 185 32.84 -0.68 5.40
CA ALA A 185 34.10 -0.89 4.70
C ALA A 185 35.28 -0.39 5.55
N THR A 186 36.16 -1.31 5.92
CA THR A 186 37.40 -1.07 6.67
C THR A 186 38.61 -1.45 5.84
N LYS A 187 39.78 -0.93 6.17
CA LYS A 187 41.05 -1.36 5.60
C LYS A 187 41.84 -2.16 6.62
N ASN A 188 42.25 -3.36 6.20
CA ASN A 188 43.18 -4.20 6.95
C ASN A 188 44.58 -3.58 6.91
N PRO A 189 45.50 -4.02 7.78
CA PRO A 189 46.91 -3.62 7.71
C PRO A 189 47.54 -3.82 6.31
N ASP A 190 47.06 -4.82 5.56
CA ASP A 190 47.50 -5.11 4.19
C ASP A 190 46.86 -4.19 3.11
N GLY A 191 46.06 -3.20 3.52
CA GLY A 191 45.35 -2.27 2.63
C GLY A 191 44.12 -2.85 1.92
N LYS A 192 43.80 -4.13 2.13
CA LYS A 192 42.58 -4.78 1.58
C LYS A 192 41.33 -4.29 2.29
N THR A 193 40.23 -4.13 1.54
CA THR A 193 38.93 -3.76 2.10
C THR A 193 38.23 -4.98 2.70
N GLU A 194 37.87 -4.89 3.98
CA GLU A 194 37.05 -5.89 4.69
C GLU A 194 35.81 -5.19 5.27
N TYR A 195 34.65 -5.84 5.20
CA TYR A 195 33.40 -5.30 5.73
C TYR A 195 33.16 -5.82 7.14
N LEU A 196 33.23 -4.93 8.13
CA LEU A 196 33.13 -5.29 9.55
C LEU A 196 31.90 -4.67 10.21
N PRO A 197 31.27 -5.37 11.17
CA PRO A 197 30.18 -4.79 11.96
C PRO A 197 30.73 -3.71 12.90
N LYS A 198 29.83 -2.87 13.41
CA LYS A 198 30.17 -1.99 14.53
C LYS A 198 30.32 -2.79 15.82
N GLN A 199 30.99 -2.22 16.82
CA GLN A 199 31.30 -2.87 18.09
C GLN A 199 30.06 -3.43 18.79
N SER A 200 28.97 -2.66 18.85
CA SER A 200 27.72 -3.12 19.49
C SER A 200 27.00 -4.26 18.75
N ASP A 201 27.30 -4.48 17.47
CA ASP A 201 26.69 -5.55 16.65
C ASP A 201 27.65 -6.73 16.44
N ALA A 202 28.87 -6.66 16.95
CA ALA A 202 29.90 -7.68 16.79
C ALA A 202 29.63 -8.90 17.69
N THR A 203 29.83 -10.08 17.13
CA THR A 203 29.77 -11.35 17.87
C THR A 203 30.94 -11.46 18.85
N PRO A 204 30.83 -12.29 19.92
CA PRO A 204 31.93 -12.50 20.86
C PRO A 204 33.24 -12.91 20.17
N LEU A 205 33.14 -13.70 19.09
CA LEU A 205 34.30 -14.11 18.30
C LEU A 205 34.92 -12.94 17.53
N GLU A 206 34.10 -12.06 16.93
CA GLU A 206 34.53 -10.84 16.24
C GLU A 206 35.22 -9.86 17.20
N LEU A 207 34.65 -9.64 18.39
CA LEU A 207 35.24 -8.82 19.47
C LEU A 207 36.61 -9.36 19.93
N SER A 208 36.71 -10.68 20.13
CA SER A 208 37.96 -11.34 20.56
C SER A 208 39.07 -11.31 19.51
N ARG A 209 38.72 -11.03 18.25
CA ARG A 209 39.65 -10.91 17.13
C ARG A 209 39.92 -9.45 16.74
N GLY A 210 39.27 -8.47 17.38
CA GLY A 210 39.33 -7.07 16.97
C GLY A 210 38.75 -6.83 15.56
N LYS A 211 37.83 -7.69 15.12
CA LYS A 211 37.16 -7.62 13.82
C LYS A 211 35.84 -6.86 13.92
N TYR A 212 35.94 -5.60 14.32
CA TYR A 212 34.81 -4.67 14.40
C TYR A 212 35.31 -3.25 14.16
N VAL A 213 34.38 -2.29 14.07
CA VAL A 213 34.68 -0.85 14.08
C VAL A 213 34.11 -0.23 15.35
N SER A 214 34.85 0.65 16.01
CA SER A 214 34.38 1.35 17.21
C SER A 214 33.09 2.11 16.89
N ASP A 215 32.10 2.03 17.79
CA ASP A 215 30.79 2.68 17.58
C ASP A 215 30.95 4.20 17.35
N GLY A 216 31.86 4.85 18.08
CA GLY A 216 32.12 6.29 17.95
C GLY A 216 32.78 6.72 16.64
N ASP A 217 33.46 5.81 15.93
CA ASP A 217 34.09 6.11 14.64
C ASP A 217 33.07 6.10 13.48
N VAL A 218 31.94 5.42 13.71
CA VAL A 218 30.91 5.14 12.71
C VAL A 218 29.65 5.95 12.96
N GLU A 219 29.37 6.25 14.23
CA GLU A 219 28.11 6.85 14.66
C GLU A 219 28.36 8.06 15.57
N ALA A 220 27.99 9.24 15.09
CA ALA A 220 27.84 10.40 15.95
C ALA A 220 26.50 10.33 16.69
N PRO A 221 26.40 10.94 17.89
CA PRO A 221 25.11 11.08 18.57
C PRO A 221 24.11 11.77 17.64
N SER A 222 22.86 11.27 17.64
CA SER A 222 21.80 11.82 16.81
C SER A 222 21.66 13.32 17.04
N LYS A 223 21.70 14.08 15.95
CA LYS A 223 21.37 15.52 15.90
C LYS A 223 19.89 15.76 15.62
N ALA A 224 19.10 14.70 15.49
CA ALA A 224 17.67 14.83 15.29
C ALA A 224 17.03 15.38 16.56
N GLY A 225 16.26 16.45 16.42
CA GLY A 225 15.28 16.81 17.44
C GLY A 225 14.13 15.82 17.51
N GLU A 226 13.12 16.15 18.31
CA GLU A 226 11.91 15.35 18.47
C GLU A 226 11.21 15.10 17.11
N VAL A 227 10.71 13.87 16.93
CA VAL A 227 9.92 13.47 15.76
C VAL A 227 8.58 14.20 15.79
N LEU A 228 8.21 14.83 14.69
CA LEU A 228 6.99 15.62 14.59
C LEU A 228 5.79 14.71 14.27
N ASP A 229 5.05 14.28 15.30
CA ASP A 229 3.91 13.34 15.23
C ASP A 229 2.73 13.78 14.33
N GLY A 230 2.68 15.03 13.87
CA GLY A 230 1.65 15.54 12.95
C GLY A 230 2.06 15.59 11.47
N LYS A 231 3.34 15.34 11.15
CA LYS A 231 3.84 15.41 9.77
C LYS A 231 4.01 14.01 9.20
N ARG A 232 3.43 13.79 8.01
CA ARG A 232 3.55 12.51 7.32
C ARG A 232 5.02 12.25 6.96
N PRO A 233 5.52 11.02 7.13
CA PRO A 233 6.80 10.61 6.60
C PRO A 233 6.87 10.84 5.09
N ARG A 234 8.07 11.05 4.56
CA ARG A 234 8.34 11.06 3.12
C ARG A 234 8.97 9.74 2.71
N TYR A 235 8.81 9.35 1.46
CA TYR A 235 9.43 8.15 0.92
C TYR A 235 10.55 8.53 -0.07
N GLU A 236 11.73 7.95 0.13
CA GLU A 236 12.86 8.11 -0.79
C GLU A 236 12.95 6.88 -1.70
N PHE A 237 12.48 7.04 -2.93
CA PHE A 237 12.39 5.96 -3.92
C PHE A 237 13.75 5.35 -4.29
N ALA A 238 14.79 6.18 -4.45
CA ALA A 238 16.12 5.70 -4.86
C ALA A 238 16.78 4.72 -3.86
N THR A 239 16.41 4.83 -2.58
CA THR A 239 16.98 4.03 -1.48
C THR A 239 15.92 3.15 -0.79
N GLY A 240 14.65 3.27 -1.18
CA GLY A 240 13.54 2.46 -0.67
C GLY A 240 13.13 2.73 0.78
N ARG A 241 13.48 3.89 1.35
CA ARG A 241 13.39 4.16 2.80
C ARG A 241 12.44 5.30 3.17
N ASN A 242 12.01 5.34 4.44
CA ASN A 242 11.14 6.38 4.97
C ASN A 242 11.95 7.48 5.68
N LEU A 243 11.61 8.73 5.42
CA LEU A 243 12.19 9.91 6.07
C LEU A 243 11.17 10.56 6.99
N PHE A 244 11.55 10.76 8.25
CA PHE A 244 10.70 11.27 9.31
C PHE A 244 10.99 12.74 9.56
N ALA A 245 9.94 13.53 9.76
CA ALA A 245 10.07 14.96 10.02
C ALA A 245 10.58 15.20 11.44
N THR A 246 11.69 15.91 11.57
CA THR A 246 12.29 16.33 12.84
C THR A 246 12.55 17.84 12.83
N LYS A 247 12.79 18.44 14.00
CA LYS A 247 13.32 19.81 14.09
C LYS A 247 14.84 19.76 14.16
N ASN A 248 15.50 20.56 13.32
CA ASN A 248 16.94 20.80 13.45
C ASN A 248 17.22 21.85 14.55
N ALA A 249 18.50 22.12 14.82
CA ALA A 249 18.93 23.12 15.81
C ALA A 249 18.37 24.54 15.55
N ASP A 250 18.08 24.88 14.28
CA ASP A 250 17.49 26.17 13.89
C ASP A 250 15.95 26.20 13.99
N GLY A 251 15.33 25.12 14.46
CA GLY A 251 13.86 24.95 14.51
C GLY A 251 13.19 24.70 13.16
N LYS A 252 13.95 24.53 12.08
CA LYS A 252 13.44 24.15 10.75
C LYS A 252 13.12 22.66 10.71
N THR A 253 12.13 22.30 9.89
CA THR A 253 11.80 20.88 9.67
C THR A 253 12.78 20.25 8.70
N GLU A 254 13.49 19.23 9.16
CA GLU A 254 14.33 18.35 8.36
C GLU A 254 13.66 16.97 8.26
N TYR A 255 13.98 16.20 7.23
CA TYR A 255 13.47 14.84 7.05
C TYR A 255 14.65 13.88 7.10
N LEU A 256 14.70 13.03 8.13
CA LEU A 256 15.83 12.15 8.43
C LEU A 256 15.40 10.68 8.40
N PRO A 257 16.26 9.76 7.94
CA PRO A 257 15.98 8.33 8.00
C PRO A 257 16.00 7.83 9.45
N LYS A 258 15.41 6.67 9.71
CA LYS A 258 15.63 5.97 10.99
C LYS A 258 17.06 5.41 11.05
N LYS A 259 17.56 5.15 12.26
CA LYS A 259 18.93 4.68 12.51
C LYS A 259 19.24 3.41 11.72
N SER A 260 18.32 2.45 11.67
CA SER A 260 18.52 1.20 10.90
C SER A 260 18.50 1.35 9.38
N GLU A 261 18.04 2.49 8.84
CA GLU A 261 18.00 2.81 7.40
C GLU A 261 18.97 3.95 7.01
N ALA A 262 19.77 4.43 7.96
CA ALA A 262 20.74 5.49 7.75
C ALA A 262 21.99 4.94 7.03
N THR A 263 22.50 5.72 6.07
CA THR A 263 23.79 5.45 5.42
C THR A 263 24.94 5.69 6.39
N ALA A 264 26.12 5.12 6.12
CA ALA A 264 27.31 5.35 6.93
C ALA A 264 27.64 6.84 7.11
N ARG A 265 27.42 7.66 6.07
CA ARG A 265 27.60 9.11 6.14
C ARG A 265 26.57 9.77 7.07
N GLU A 266 25.31 9.37 6.99
CA GLU A 266 24.26 9.90 7.88
C GLU A 266 24.48 9.48 9.33
N LEU A 267 24.95 8.26 9.59
CA LEU A 267 25.34 7.80 10.94
C LEU A 267 26.53 8.62 11.47
N LYS A 268 27.58 8.78 10.67
CA LYS A 268 28.77 9.58 11.02
C LYS A 268 28.42 11.05 11.28
N ASP A 269 27.45 11.59 10.55
CA ASP A 269 27.01 12.97 10.71
C ASP A 269 25.95 13.16 11.82
N GLY A 270 25.43 12.06 12.40
CA GLY A 270 24.34 12.08 13.38
C GLY A 270 22.97 12.42 12.76
N ARG A 271 22.82 12.30 11.44
CA ARG A 271 21.63 12.65 10.65
C ARG A 271 20.65 11.49 10.53
N TYR A 272 20.17 11.00 11.67
CA TYR A 272 19.19 9.92 11.73
C TYR A 272 18.28 10.10 12.95
N VAL A 273 17.15 9.43 12.94
CA VAL A 273 16.19 9.35 14.05
C VAL A 273 16.34 8.00 14.75
N ALA A 274 16.31 7.98 16.08
CA ALA A 274 16.32 6.71 16.81
C ALA A 274 15.08 5.88 16.48
N ASP A 275 15.26 4.58 16.24
CA ASP A 275 14.17 3.70 15.78
C ASP A 275 13.00 3.62 16.77
N ASN A 276 13.28 3.73 18.07
CA ASN A 276 12.28 3.74 19.14
C ASN A 276 11.55 5.08 19.31
N ALA A 277 12.05 6.16 18.72
CA ALA A 277 11.44 7.48 18.77
C ALA A 277 10.32 7.66 17.73
N ILE A 278 10.11 6.67 16.84
CA ILE A 278 9.15 6.75 15.75
C ILE A 278 7.86 6.02 16.13
N SER A 279 6.75 6.76 16.12
CA SER A 279 5.42 6.19 16.25
C SER A 279 5.01 5.44 14.97
N GLN A 280 4.73 4.13 15.08
CA GLN A 280 4.26 3.29 13.97
C GLN A 280 2.84 3.64 13.46
N LYS A 281 2.21 4.69 14.00
CA LYS A 281 0.85 5.10 13.61
C LYS A 281 0.78 5.76 12.23
N ALA A 282 1.91 6.22 11.68
CA ALA A 282 1.93 6.87 10.38
C ALA A 282 2.02 5.84 9.23
N PRO A 283 1.27 6.01 8.12
CA PRO A 283 1.40 5.14 6.95
C PRO A 283 2.80 5.27 6.34
N LEU A 284 3.50 4.16 6.21
CA LEU A 284 4.86 4.06 5.66
C LEU A 284 4.81 3.61 4.19
N GLY A 285 5.92 3.83 3.47
CA GLY A 285 6.14 3.31 2.12
C GLY A 285 5.64 4.21 0.99
N ALA A 286 5.76 3.70 -0.24
CA ALA A 286 5.48 4.44 -1.48
C ALA A 286 4.05 4.99 -1.56
N ALA A 287 3.07 4.32 -0.93
CA ALA A 287 1.69 4.76 -0.90
C ALA A 287 1.50 6.14 -0.25
N ASN A 288 2.32 6.48 0.75
CA ASN A 288 2.26 7.79 1.41
C ASN A 288 2.86 8.91 0.54
N ALA A 289 3.76 8.58 -0.38
CA ALA A 289 4.33 9.54 -1.31
C ALA A 289 3.38 9.89 -2.47
N MET A 290 2.37 9.06 -2.79
CA MET A 290 1.46 9.32 -3.90
C MET A 290 0.57 10.55 -3.67
N THR A 291 0.32 11.31 -4.75
CA THR A 291 -0.56 12.48 -4.73
C THR A 291 -1.78 12.30 -5.62
N ASN A 292 -2.89 12.95 -5.24
CA ASN A 292 -4.13 12.96 -6.03
C ASN A 292 -4.04 13.74 -7.36
N LYS A 293 -2.85 14.21 -7.77
CA LYS A 293 -2.66 14.84 -9.07
C LYS A 293 -2.97 13.84 -10.19
N LYS A 294 -3.47 14.34 -11.33
CA LYS A 294 -3.78 13.48 -12.47
C LYS A 294 -2.48 12.82 -12.98
N PRO A 295 -2.47 11.50 -13.26
CA PRO A 295 -1.39 10.84 -13.96
C PRO A 295 -1.12 11.54 -15.29
N LYS A 296 0.13 11.54 -15.70
CA LYS A 296 0.55 12.02 -17.02
C LYS A 296 0.87 10.84 -17.91
N TYR A 297 0.79 11.06 -19.22
CA TYR A 297 1.24 10.11 -20.20
C TYR A 297 2.65 10.50 -20.66
N ASP A 298 3.59 9.57 -20.54
CA ASP A 298 4.95 9.70 -21.04
C ASP A 298 4.95 9.28 -22.52
N LEU A 299 4.86 10.26 -23.42
CA LEU A 299 4.75 10.01 -24.87
C LEU A 299 5.96 9.26 -25.43
N PHE A 300 7.16 9.47 -24.86
CA PHE A 300 8.38 8.86 -25.38
C PHE A 300 8.47 7.37 -25.05
N LYS A 301 7.80 6.93 -23.99
CA LYS A 301 7.84 5.55 -23.51
C LYS A 301 6.47 4.85 -23.51
N GLY A 302 5.45 5.51 -24.07
CA GLY A 302 4.12 4.94 -24.31
C GLY A 302 3.34 4.50 -23.06
N ARG A 303 3.56 5.15 -21.91
CA ARG A 303 3.08 4.66 -20.60
C ARG A 303 2.56 5.75 -19.67
N LYS A 304 1.82 5.38 -18.63
CA LYS A 304 1.34 6.31 -17.59
C LYS A 304 2.38 6.49 -16.49
N VAL A 305 2.51 7.73 -16.01
CA VAL A 305 3.36 8.08 -14.88
C VAL A 305 2.55 8.82 -13.82
N TYR A 306 2.83 8.50 -12.56
CA TYR A 306 2.04 8.92 -11.41
C TYR A 306 2.81 9.91 -10.56
N ALA A 307 2.10 10.91 -10.05
CA ALA A 307 2.69 11.99 -9.28
C ALA A 307 2.95 11.56 -7.83
N VAL A 308 4.22 11.58 -7.43
CA VAL A 308 4.69 11.29 -6.07
C VAL A 308 5.44 12.49 -5.48
N VAL A 309 5.44 12.62 -4.17
CA VAL A 309 6.28 13.55 -3.41
C VAL A 309 7.57 12.83 -3.02
N THR A 310 8.70 13.30 -3.54
CA THR A 310 10.03 12.76 -3.22
C THR A 310 10.51 13.16 -1.83
N GLY A 311 11.61 12.56 -1.35
CA GLY A 311 12.21 12.88 -0.05
C GLY A 311 12.52 14.37 0.16
N ASP A 312 12.93 15.07 -0.90
CA ASP A 312 13.16 16.52 -0.91
C ASP A 312 11.86 17.35 -0.91
N GLY A 313 10.69 16.71 -1.06
CA GLY A 313 9.37 17.35 -1.01
C GLY A 313 8.86 17.85 -2.36
N LYS A 314 9.56 17.57 -3.46
CA LYS A 314 9.14 17.95 -4.80
C LYS A 314 8.18 16.91 -5.39
N THR A 315 7.33 17.34 -6.32
CA THR A 315 6.51 16.39 -7.09
C THR A 315 7.34 15.83 -8.24
N ARG A 316 7.52 14.51 -8.28
CA ARG A 316 8.09 13.77 -9.41
C ARG A 316 7.03 12.87 -10.02
N TYR A 317 7.14 12.57 -11.31
CA TYR A 317 6.29 11.58 -11.97
C TYR A 317 7.11 10.32 -12.17
N LEU A 318 6.66 9.21 -11.58
CA LEU A 318 7.31 7.91 -11.68
C LEU A 318 6.39 6.89 -12.36
N PRO A 319 6.93 5.96 -13.16
CA PRO A 319 6.16 4.84 -13.70
C PRO A 319 5.79 3.85 -12.59
N ARG A 320 4.80 3.00 -12.88
CA ARG A 320 4.60 1.76 -12.14
C ARG A 320 5.75 0.78 -12.41
N GLU A 321 5.95 -0.16 -11.51
CA GLU A 321 7.08 -1.09 -11.57
C GLU A 321 7.08 -1.95 -12.84
N SER A 322 5.91 -2.47 -13.25
CA SER A 322 5.81 -3.27 -14.48
C SER A 322 6.07 -2.46 -15.76
N ASP A 323 5.80 -1.15 -15.74
CA ASP A 323 5.94 -0.27 -16.91
C ASP A 323 7.32 0.40 -16.92
N ALA A 324 8.12 0.19 -15.88
CA ALA A 324 9.42 0.82 -15.73
C ALA A 324 10.49 0.12 -16.60
N SER A 325 11.39 0.94 -17.13
CA SER A 325 12.58 0.44 -17.82
C SER A 325 13.56 -0.18 -16.82
N ASP A 326 14.46 -1.04 -17.29
CA ASP A 326 15.42 -1.72 -16.41
C ASP A 326 16.28 -0.73 -15.62
N LEU A 327 16.68 0.39 -16.23
CA LEU A 327 17.42 1.46 -15.55
C LEU A 327 16.60 2.15 -14.44
N GLU A 328 15.29 2.28 -14.62
CA GLU A 328 14.40 2.85 -13.60
C GLU A 328 14.17 1.86 -12.46
N ARG A 329 14.02 0.57 -12.77
CA ARG A 329 13.95 -0.50 -11.76
C ARG A 329 15.23 -0.61 -10.95
N MET A 330 16.39 -0.64 -11.61
CA MET A 330 17.70 -0.65 -10.95
C MET A 330 17.92 0.59 -10.06
N GLY A 331 17.40 1.75 -10.47
CA GLY A 331 17.50 2.98 -9.70
C GLY A 331 16.45 3.14 -8.60
N GLY A 332 15.54 2.17 -8.41
CA GLY A 332 14.41 2.30 -7.48
C GLY A 332 13.42 3.42 -7.85
N LEU A 333 13.45 3.91 -9.09
CA LEU A 333 12.64 5.05 -9.56
C LEU A 333 11.26 4.59 -10.06
N THR A 334 10.62 3.71 -9.31
CA THR A 334 9.36 3.06 -9.66
C THR A 334 8.39 3.11 -8.49
N ILE A 335 7.11 2.87 -8.77
CA ILE A 335 6.08 2.71 -7.74
C ILE A 335 5.57 1.26 -7.83
N PRO A 336 5.51 0.52 -6.72
CA PRO A 336 4.91 -0.81 -6.69
C PRO A 336 3.49 -0.81 -7.29
N ASP A 337 3.16 -1.84 -8.05
CA ASP A 337 1.92 -1.92 -8.82
C ASP A 337 0.67 -1.90 -7.91
N ASP A 338 0.71 -2.64 -6.80
CA ASP A 338 -0.35 -2.70 -5.78
C ASP A 338 -0.68 -1.32 -5.19
N VAL A 339 0.34 -0.49 -4.99
CA VAL A 339 0.22 0.88 -4.49
C VAL A 339 -0.49 1.76 -5.53
N VAL A 340 -0.12 1.63 -6.81
CA VAL A 340 -0.74 2.37 -7.91
C VAL A 340 -2.21 2.00 -8.05
N ASP A 341 -2.53 0.71 -8.04
CA ASP A 341 -3.90 0.20 -8.15
C ASP A 341 -4.79 0.70 -7.00
N GLY A 342 -4.29 0.58 -5.77
CA GLY A 342 -4.98 1.07 -4.58
C GLY A 342 -5.22 2.58 -4.62
N HIS A 343 -4.30 3.35 -5.19
CA HIS A 343 -4.43 4.81 -5.34
C HIS A 343 -5.42 5.19 -6.46
N GLU A 344 -5.34 4.54 -7.62
CA GLU A 344 -6.26 4.75 -8.75
C GLU A 344 -7.71 4.44 -8.36
N LYS A 345 -7.95 3.32 -7.66
CA LYS A 345 -9.28 2.94 -7.15
C LYS A 345 -9.88 4.04 -6.26
N ARG A 346 -9.08 4.60 -5.35
CA ARG A 346 -9.47 5.74 -4.48
C ARG A 346 -9.71 7.03 -5.26
N ARG A 347 -8.87 7.33 -6.25
CA ARG A 347 -9.00 8.51 -7.11
C ARG A 347 -10.24 8.46 -7.99
N ARG A 348 -10.58 7.32 -8.58
CA ARG A 348 -11.80 7.16 -9.39
C ARG A 348 -13.06 7.31 -8.55
N ARG A 349 -13.07 6.77 -7.32
CA ARG A 349 -14.17 6.96 -6.35
C ARG A 349 -14.42 8.43 -6.01
N THR A 350 -13.38 9.27 -6.04
CA THR A 350 -13.47 10.71 -5.72
C THR A 350 -13.68 11.61 -6.94
N ALA A 351 -13.22 11.19 -8.13
CA ALA A 351 -13.38 11.93 -9.39
C ALA A 351 -14.83 11.96 -9.94
N LEU A 352 -15.67 10.97 -9.58
CA LEU A 352 -17.11 10.92 -9.92
C LEU A 352 -17.98 11.98 -9.22
N LYS A 353 -17.39 12.87 -8.41
CA LYS A 353 -18.11 13.89 -7.63
C LYS A 353 -18.16 15.28 -8.29
N GLY A 354 -17.59 15.46 -9.49
CA GLY A 354 -17.25 16.78 -10.02
C GLY A 354 -17.93 17.28 -11.31
N ASP A 355 -18.67 16.48 -12.08
CA ASP A 355 -19.14 16.92 -13.40
C ASP A 355 -20.62 17.35 -13.43
N ASN A 356 -20.81 18.64 -13.72
CA ASN A 356 -22.09 19.33 -13.81
C ASN A 356 -23.02 18.77 -14.92
N ALA A 357 -22.44 18.06 -15.91
CA ALA A 357 -23.16 17.35 -16.96
C ALA A 357 -23.92 16.13 -16.39
N ASP A 358 -23.28 15.42 -15.46
CA ASP A 358 -23.84 14.26 -14.79
C ASP A 358 -24.96 14.67 -13.81
N HIS A 359 -24.84 15.85 -13.20
CA HIS A 359 -25.89 16.46 -12.39
C HIS A 359 -27.12 16.88 -13.23
N LYS A 360 -26.91 17.40 -14.45
CA LYS A 360 -28.00 17.74 -15.38
C LYS A 360 -28.65 16.50 -15.98
N LEU A 361 -27.87 15.48 -16.32
CA LEU A 361 -28.36 14.17 -16.77
C LEU A 361 -29.19 13.51 -15.67
N ARG A 362 -28.73 13.51 -14.41
CA ARG A 362 -29.52 13.03 -13.27
C ARG A 362 -30.75 13.88 -12.98
N ARG A 363 -30.74 15.19 -13.26
CA ARG A 363 -31.93 16.06 -13.11
C ARG A 363 -32.97 15.79 -14.20
N ALA A 364 -32.54 15.56 -15.44
CA ALA A 364 -33.39 15.18 -16.56
C ALA A 364 -33.94 13.76 -16.38
N GLN A 365 -33.11 12.81 -15.93
CA GLN A 365 -33.54 11.45 -15.58
C GLN A 365 -34.50 11.45 -14.40
N ARG A 366 -34.32 12.31 -13.37
CA ARG A 366 -35.31 12.49 -12.27
C ARG A 366 -36.62 13.12 -12.72
N ALA A 367 -36.60 13.97 -13.75
CA ALA A 367 -37.82 14.56 -14.32
C ALA A 367 -38.60 13.53 -15.15
N ALA A 368 -37.90 12.71 -15.95
CA ALA A 368 -38.48 11.60 -16.69
C ALA A 368 -39.03 10.50 -15.74
N LYS A 369 -38.31 10.21 -14.65
CA LYS A 369 -38.73 9.25 -13.61
C LYS A 369 -39.89 9.76 -12.73
N ARG A 370 -40.24 11.05 -12.81
CA ARG A 370 -41.44 11.61 -12.14
C ARG A 370 -42.69 11.58 -13.03
N ALA A 371 -42.54 11.31 -14.33
CA ALA A 371 -43.64 11.32 -15.30
C ALA A 371 -44.28 9.93 -15.51
N GLY A 372 -43.72 8.86 -14.93
CA GLY A 372 -44.31 7.53 -14.94
C GLY A 372 -43.61 6.60 -13.95
N ALA A 373 -44.41 5.79 -13.26
CA ALA A 373 -44.05 4.76 -12.27
C ALA A 373 -43.85 5.23 -10.81
N ILE A 374 -44.96 5.13 -10.08
CA ILE A 374 -45.17 4.44 -8.79
C ILE A 374 -43.92 4.19 -7.93
N THR A 375 -44.03 4.62 -6.68
CA THR A 375 -43.04 4.67 -5.62
C THR A 375 -42.52 3.31 -5.15
N SER A 376 -41.23 3.05 -5.34
CA SER A 376 -40.42 2.27 -4.40
C SER A 376 -39.05 2.96 -4.24
N ARG A 377 -38.61 3.12 -3.00
CA ARG A 377 -37.32 3.73 -2.63
C ARG A 377 -36.18 2.96 -3.33
N PRO A 378 -35.16 3.63 -3.92
CA PRO A 378 -33.98 2.92 -4.35
C PRO A 378 -33.14 2.59 -3.12
N ASP A 379 -33.14 1.32 -2.74
CA ASP A 379 -32.11 0.75 -1.87
C ASP A 379 -30.74 0.99 -2.49
N ARG A 380 -29.76 1.26 -1.63
CA ARG A 380 -28.36 1.36 -2.05
C ARG A 380 -27.96 0.03 -2.70
N PRO A 381 -27.19 0.01 -3.80
CA PRO A 381 -26.68 -1.25 -4.33
C PRO A 381 -25.84 -1.90 -3.23
N ILE A 382 -26.32 -3.05 -2.75
CA ILE A 382 -25.61 -3.83 -1.74
C ILE A 382 -24.36 -4.38 -2.43
N VAL A 383 -23.19 -4.06 -1.86
CA VAL A 383 -21.92 -4.58 -2.37
C VAL A 383 -21.85 -6.06 -2.01
N PRO A 384 -21.62 -6.98 -2.96
CA PRO A 384 -21.52 -8.40 -2.65
C PRO A 384 -20.38 -8.64 -1.66
N ILE A 385 -20.64 -9.51 -0.68
CA ILE A 385 -19.66 -9.88 0.34
C ILE A 385 -18.92 -11.12 -0.13
N THR A 386 -17.59 -11.06 -0.15
CA THR A 386 -16.77 -12.17 -0.65
C THR A 386 -16.32 -13.14 0.45
N ARG A 387 -16.56 -12.83 1.73
CA ARG A 387 -16.11 -13.66 2.86
C ARG A 387 -17.07 -13.61 4.05
N ALA A 388 -17.39 -14.78 4.59
CA ALA A 388 -18.17 -14.96 5.82
C ALA A 388 -17.33 -14.70 7.09
N LYS A 389 -17.98 -14.55 8.25
CA LYS A 389 -17.32 -14.34 9.56
C LYS A 389 -16.42 -15.50 9.97
N ASP A 390 -16.75 -16.72 9.54
CA ASP A 390 -15.96 -17.93 9.77
C ASP A 390 -14.73 -18.02 8.83
N GLY A 391 -14.58 -17.07 7.91
CA GLY A 391 -13.48 -17.01 6.95
C GLY A 391 -13.76 -17.70 5.61
N LYS A 392 -14.91 -18.38 5.44
CA LYS A 392 -15.26 -19.04 4.17
C LYS A 392 -15.52 -18.04 3.07
N GLU A 393 -15.08 -18.37 1.85
CA GLU A 393 -15.29 -17.53 0.67
C GLU A 393 -16.69 -17.74 0.09
N ILE A 394 -17.37 -16.63 -0.16
CA ILE A 394 -18.72 -16.59 -0.69
C ILE A 394 -18.63 -16.11 -2.14
N TRP A 395 -19.29 -16.81 -3.04
CA TRP A 395 -19.36 -16.39 -4.44
C TRP A 395 -20.17 -15.09 -4.58
N ASP A 396 -19.67 -14.15 -5.37
CA ASP A 396 -20.25 -12.81 -5.53
C ASP A 396 -21.48 -12.78 -6.47
N GLY A 397 -21.74 -13.90 -7.17
CA GLY A 397 -22.86 -14.06 -8.09
C GLY A 397 -22.60 -13.54 -9.50
N GLU A 398 -21.38 -13.06 -9.77
CA GLU A 398 -21.02 -12.45 -11.06
C GLU A 398 -19.70 -13.01 -11.62
N SER A 399 -18.69 -13.22 -10.76
CA SER A 399 -17.35 -13.62 -11.17
C SER A 399 -17.29 -15.07 -11.64
N LEU A 400 -16.53 -15.33 -12.70
CA LEU A 400 -16.26 -16.71 -13.13
C LEU A 400 -15.13 -17.32 -12.28
N PRO A 401 -15.28 -18.58 -11.83
CA PRO A 401 -14.20 -19.29 -11.15
C PRO A 401 -13.02 -19.54 -12.10
N GLU A 402 -11.84 -19.73 -11.53
CA GLU A 402 -10.67 -20.16 -12.28
C GLU A 402 -10.75 -21.67 -12.50
N VAL A 403 -10.59 -22.10 -13.76
CA VAL A 403 -10.63 -23.52 -14.13
C VAL A 403 -9.20 -24.08 -14.07
N SER A 404 -9.04 -25.34 -13.65
CA SER A 404 -7.73 -26.01 -13.62
C SER A 404 -7.00 -25.96 -14.97
N GLU A 405 -5.66 -25.86 -14.95
CA GLU A 405 -4.86 -25.80 -16.18
C GLU A 405 -5.10 -26.98 -17.13
N GLU A 406 -5.42 -28.15 -16.59
CA GLU A 406 -5.70 -29.36 -17.37
C GLU A 406 -6.97 -29.19 -18.20
N ASN A 407 -8.08 -28.80 -17.56
CA ASN A 407 -9.35 -28.52 -18.23
C ASN A 407 -9.25 -27.35 -19.22
N GLN A 408 -8.44 -26.33 -18.88
CA GLN A 408 -8.13 -25.26 -19.82
C GLN A 408 -7.43 -25.82 -21.08
N ARG A 409 -6.35 -26.59 -20.92
CA ARG A 409 -5.62 -27.19 -22.05
C ARG A 409 -6.51 -28.09 -22.89
N GLU A 410 -7.34 -28.93 -22.28
CA GLU A 410 -8.28 -29.80 -22.99
C GLU A 410 -9.31 -29.02 -23.79
N THR A 411 -9.84 -27.95 -23.22
CA THR A 411 -10.77 -27.05 -23.90
C THR A 411 -10.09 -26.34 -25.07
N LEU A 412 -8.90 -25.81 -24.86
CA LEU A 412 -8.13 -25.08 -25.86
C LEU A 412 -7.70 -25.97 -27.05
N LYS A 413 -7.44 -27.27 -26.84
CA LYS A 413 -7.13 -28.22 -27.94
C LYS A 413 -8.22 -28.28 -29.02
N LYS A 414 -9.47 -27.95 -28.67
CA LYS A 414 -10.62 -27.97 -29.60
C LYS A 414 -10.66 -26.74 -30.51
N PHE A 415 -9.85 -25.72 -30.24
CA PHE A 415 -9.86 -24.44 -30.94
C PHE A 415 -8.57 -24.19 -31.72
N LYS A 416 -8.68 -23.46 -32.84
CA LYS A 416 -7.52 -23.02 -33.63
C LYS A 416 -7.13 -21.60 -33.22
N PRO A 417 -6.05 -21.39 -32.47
CA PRO A 417 -5.62 -20.05 -32.07
C PRO A 417 -5.01 -19.27 -33.24
N LYS A 418 -4.93 -17.95 -33.09
CA LYS A 418 -4.18 -17.03 -33.95
C LYS A 418 -3.11 -16.31 -33.14
N TYR A 419 -1.93 -16.13 -33.71
CA TYR A 419 -0.88 -15.35 -33.07
C TYR A 419 -1.03 -13.87 -33.39
N ASP A 420 -1.08 -13.02 -32.37
CA ASP A 420 -1.04 -11.56 -32.48
C ASP A 420 0.42 -11.11 -32.53
N LEU A 421 0.91 -10.84 -33.75
CA LEU A 421 2.28 -10.39 -34.00
C LEU A 421 2.62 -9.05 -33.32
N PHE A 422 1.64 -8.17 -33.11
CA PHE A 422 1.89 -6.84 -32.53
C PHE A 422 2.03 -6.88 -31.02
N LYS A 423 1.31 -7.79 -30.36
CA LYS A 423 1.31 -7.93 -28.89
C LYS A 423 2.03 -9.19 -28.39
N GLY A 424 2.53 -10.04 -29.29
CA GLY A 424 3.37 -11.19 -28.99
C GLY A 424 2.66 -12.34 -28.26
N ARG A 425 1.37 -12.57 -28.54
CA ARG A 425 0.50 -13.45 -27.73
C ARG A 425 -0.48 -14.27 -28.56
N MET A 426 -1.05 -15.31 -27.95
CA MET A 426 -2.06 -16.16 -28.58
C MET A 426 -3.47 -15.61 -28.36
N LEU A 427 -4.28 -15.63 -29.42
CA LEU A 427 -5.68 -15.27 -29.40
C LEU A 427 -6.52 -16.48 -29.75
N TRP A 428 -7.64 -16.64 -29.05
CA TRP A 428 -8.52 -17.78 -29.14
C TRP A 428 -9.90 -17.37 -29.67
N PRO A 429 -10.52 -18.17 -30.55
CA PRO A 429 -11.86 -17.90 -31.03
C PRO A 429 -12.85 -17.96 -29.86
N THR A 430 -13.46 -16.82 -29.56
CA THR A 430 -14.25 -16.58 -28.36
C THR A 430 -15.57 -15.92 -28.73
N GLU A 431 -16.68 -16.42 -28.19
CA GLU A 431 -18.00 -15.83 -28.41
C GLU A 431 -18.14 -14.51 -27.62
N THR A 432 -18.35 -13.40 -28.32
CA THR A 432 -18.48 -12.04 -27.73
C THR A 432 -19.92 -11.56 -27.63
N ALA A 433 -20.79 -12.12 -28.46
CA ALA A 433 -22.24 -11.97 -28.44
C ALA A 433 -22.84 -13.22 -29.09
N LYS A 434 -24.14 -13.48 -28.92
CA LYS A 434 -24.81 -14.66 -29.48
C LYS A 434 -24.46 -14.85 -30.97
N GLY A 435 -23.70 -15.89 -31.27
CA GLY A 435 -23.27 -16.25 -32.63
C GLY A 435 -22.13 -15.40 -33.23
N LYS A 436 -21.53 -14.48 -32.47
CA LYS A 436 -20.41 -13.63 -32.92
C LYS A 436 -19.10 -14.07 -32.29
N ILE A 437 -18.17 -14.55 -33.13
CA ILE A 437 -16.85 -15.03 -32.70
C ILE A 437 -15.78 -13.96 -32.99
N GLU A 438 -15.02 -13.58 -31.96
CA GLU A 438 -13.82 -12.73 -32.07
C GLU A 438 -12.60 -13.46 -31.50
N TYR A 439 -11.40 -13.06 -31.90
CA TYR A 439 -10.16 -13.64 -31.39
C TYR A 439 -9.68 -12.84 -30.19
N LEU A 440 -9.81 -13.39 -28.99
CA LEU A 440 -9.46 -12.73 -27.73
C LEU A 440 -8.32 -13.44 -27.01
N PRO A 441 -7.45 -12.73 -26.28
CA PRO A 441 -6.40 -13.35 -25.49
C PRO A 441 -6.99 -14.08 -24.28
N LEU A 442 -6.22 -15.01 -23.69
CA LEU A 442 -6.52 -15.52 -22.35
C LEU A 442 -6.36 -14.41 -21.32
N ARG A 443 -6.92 -14.60 -20.12
CA ARG A 443 -6.89 -13.60 -19.03
C ARG A 443 -5.47 -13.11 -18.70
N ASP A 444 -4.51 -14.02 -18.65
CA ASP A 444 -3.11 -13.71 -18.30
C ASP A 444 -2.39 -12.93 -19.41
N ASP A 445 -2.74 -13.21 -20.67
CA ASP A 445 -2.21 -12.56 -21.86
C ASP A 445 -2.94 -11.25 -22.23
N ALA A 446 -4.09 -11.00 -21.61
CA ALA A 446 -4.91 -9.81 -21.87
C ALA A 446 -4.25 -8.56 -21.32
N THR A 447 -4.36 -7.44 -22.05
CA THR A 447 -3.92 -6.13 -21.53
C THR A 447 -4.84 -5.66 -20.41
N ASN A 448 -4.40 -4.69 -19.61
CA ASN A 448 -5.23 -4.16 -18.53
C ASN A 448 -6.55 -3.57 -19.02
N ASP A 449 -6.55 -2.83 -20.12
CA ASP A 449 -7.78 -2.28 -20.70
C ASP A 449 -8.71 -3.42 -21.17
N GLU A 450 -8.15 -4.48 -21.75
CA GLU A 450 -8.91 -5.68 -22.15
C GLU A 450 -9.50 -6.42 -20.94
N ARG A 451 -8.76 -6.55 -19.83
CA ARG A 451 -9.29 -7.15 -18.59
C ARG A 451 -10.40 -6.31 -17.97
N ILE A 452 -10.23 -4.99 -17.91
CA ILE A 452 -11.21 -4.05 -17.35
C ILE A 452 -12.50 -4.07 -18.17
N ASP A 453 -12.39 -4.15 -19.49
CA ASP A 453 -13.53 -4.19 -20.41
C ASP A 453 -14.13 -5.60 -20.56
N GLY A 454 -13.58 -6.62 -19.89
CA GLY A 454 -14.01 -8.02 -20.02
C GLY A 454 -13.75 -8.63 -21.41
N ARG A 455 -12.79 -8.08 -22.16
CA ARG A 455 -12.38 -8.49 -23.53
C ARG A 455 -11.26 -9.51 -23.51
N TYR A 456 -11.47 -10.58 -22.77
CA TYR A 456 -10.60 -11.76 -22.75
C TYR A 456 -11.44 -13.02 -22.79
N ALA A 457 -10.83 -14.11 -23.24
CA ALA A 457 -11.45 -15.42 -23.29
C ALA A 457 -11.56 -16.00 -21.88
N ALA A 458 -12.79 -16.30 -21.46
CA ALA A 458 -13.09 -17.01 -20.24
C ALA A 458 -13.70 -18.38 -20.57
N PHE A 459 -13.42 -19.35 -19.71
CA PHE A 459 -13.98 -20.69 -19.79
C PHE A 459 -15.35 -20.68 -19.11
N ALA A 460 -16.38 -21.04 -19.87
CA ALA A 460 -17.76 -21.03 -19.40
C ALA A 460 -18.50 -22.27 -19.88
N PRO A 461 -19.57 -22.71 -19.19
CA PRO A 461 -20.45 -23.74 -19.69
C PRO A 461 -21.12 -23.31 -21.02
N PRO A 462 -21.52 -24.28 -21.86
CA PRO A 462 -22.18 -23.99 -23.14
C PRO A 462 -23.56 -23.35 -22.94
N GLU A 463 -24.26 -23.69 -21.87
CA GLU A 463 -25.53 -23.07 -21.49
C GLU A 463 -25.32 -21.78 -20.69
N PRO A 464 -26.37 -20.96 -20.49
CA PRO A 464 -26.32 -19.81 -19.59
C PRO A 464 -25.96 -20.23 -18.17
N LEU A 465 -25.20 -19.38 -17.46
CA LEU A 465 -24.73 -19.68 -16.10
C LEU A 465 -25.88 -19.96 -15.11
N GLU A 466 -27.04 -19.33 -15.32
CA GLU A 466 -28.24 -19.59 -14.53
C GLU A 466 -28.76 -21.01 -14.70
N GLU A 467 -28.87 -21.49 -15.95
CA GLU A 467 -29.38 -22.83 -16.26
C GLU A 467 -28.40 -23.89 -15.74
N PHE A 468 -27.10 -23.70 -15.99
CA PHE A 468 -26.05 -24.60 -15.51
C PHE A 468 -26.08 -24.79 -13.98
N LEU A 469 -26.18 -23.69 -13.23
CA LEU A 469 -26.23 -23.77 -11.77
C LEU A 469 -27.56 -24.29 -11.24
N GLN A 470 -28.67 -24.02 -11.94
CA GLN A 470 -29.98 -24.58 -11.59
C GLN A 470 -30.00 -26.10 -11.76
N ASP A 471 -29.45 -26.60 -12.87
CA ASP A 471 -29.38 -28.04 -13.14
C ASP A 471 -28.55 -28.77 -12.07
N LEU A 472 -27.47 -28.16 -11.60
CA LEU A 472 -26.66 -28.70 -10.51
C LEU A 472 -27.34 -28.59 -9.13
N GLU A 473 -28.16 -27.57 -8.91
CA GLU A 473 -28.98 -27.45 -7.69
C GLU A 473 -30.11 -28.51 -7.69
N ASP A 474 -30.73 -28.76 -8.85
CA ASP A 474 -31.77 -29.79 -9.02
C ASP A 474 -31.21 -31.21 -8.88
N GLN A 475 -29.92 -31.42 -9.17
CA GLN A 475 -29.19 -32.68 -8.97
C GLN A 475 -28.60 -32.84 -7.56
N ASP A 476 -28.83 -31.88 -6.66
CA ASP A 476 -28.29 -31.85 -5.30
C ASP A 476 -26.74 -31.80 -5.22
N THR A 477 -26.08 -31.40 -6.32
CA THR A 477 -24.62 -31.31 -6.42
C THR A 477 -24.09 -30.01 -5.79
N ILE A 478 -24.84 -28.91 -5.94
CA ILE A 478 -24.55 -27.64 -5.29
C ILE A 478 -25.78 -27.13 -4.55
N GLN A 479 -25.58 -26.39 -3.46
CA GLN A 479 -26.68 -25.79 -2.72
C GLN A 479 -26.33 -24.39 -2.24
N ARG A 480 -27.34 -23.52 -2.24
CA ARG A 480 -27.23 -22.20 -1.59
C ARG A 480 -27.31 -22.35 -0.08
N ARG A 481 -26.26 -21.90 0.62
CA ARG A 481 -26.16 -21.92 2.08
C ARG A 481 -26.30 -20.51 2.65
N THR A 482 -26.76 -20.44 3.89
CA THR A 482 -26.78 -19.20 4.66
C THR A 482 -25.43 -19.00 5.32
N PHE A 483 -24.83 -17.84 5.13
CA PHE A 483 -23.55 -17.44 5.69
C PHE A 483 -23.74 -16.25 6.63
N ASP A 484 -23.13 -16.33 7.80
CA ASP A 484 -23.05 -15.20 8.73
C ASP A 484 -21.97 -14.23 8.29
N THR A 485 -22.35 -12.99 7.98
CA THR A 485 -21.41 -11.92 7.62
C THR A 485 -21.41 -10.81 8.68
N GLU A 486 -20.48 -9.86 8.58
CA GLU A 486 -20.47 -8.65 9.43
C GLU A 486 -21.73 -7.79 9.25
N GLN A 487 -22.40 -7.91 8.10
CA GLN A 487 -23.54 -7.07 7.71
C GLN A 487 -24.89 -7.78 7.87
N GLY A 488 -24.90 -9.07 8.22
CA GLY A 488 -26.12 -9.88 8.35
C GLY A 488 -25.97 -11.28 7.74
N GLU A 489 -27.07 -12.03 7.73
CA GLU A 489 -27.14 -13.35 7.09
C GLU A 489 -27.33 -13.21 5.58
N VAL A 490 -26.52 -13.94 4.81
CA VAL A 490 -26.54 -13.95 3.35
C VAL A 490 -26.69 -15.38 2.82
N LYS A 491 -27.72 -15.61 2.01
CA LYS A 491 -27.95 -16.86 1.27
C LYS A 491 -27.27 -16.80 -0.10
N ALA A 492 -26.21 -17.58 -0.28
CA ALA A 492 -25.36 -17.59 -1.47
C ALA A 492 -24.73 -18.96 -1.71
N TYR A 493 -24.00 -19.12 -2.81
CA TYR A 493 -23.15 -20.30 -3.05
C TYR A 493 -21.79 -20.12 -2.38
N ALA A 494 -21.24 -21.21 -1.85
CA ALA A 494 -19.83 -21.25 -1.46
C ALA A 494 -18.96 -21.12 -2.71
N ARG A 495 -17.85 -20.40 -2.64
CA ARG A 495 -16.95 -20.24 -3.79
C ARG A 495 -16.38 -21.58 -4.25
N GLU A 496 -15.92 -22.40 -3.31
CA GLU A 496 -15.39 -23.75 -3.57
C GLU A 496 -16.41 -24.62 -4.32
N ALA A 497 -17.69 -24.57 -3.95
CA ALA A 497 -18.74 -25.35 -4.63
C ALA A 497 -18.97 -24.90 -6.09
N ILE A 498 -18.74 -23.62 -6.41
CA ILE A 498 -18.81 -23.11 -7.77
C ILE A 498 -17.55 -23.49 -8.56
N GLU A 499 -16.38 -23.48 -7.91
CA GLU A 499 -15.12 -23.95 -8.52
C GLU A 499 -15.22 -25.45 -8.86
N ASP A 500 -15.65 -26.29 -7.92
CA ASP A 500 -15.87 -27.74 -8.12
C ASP A 500 -16.90 -28.01 -9.24
N ALA A 501 -17.97 -27.21 -9.32
CA ALA A 501 -18.97 -27.31 -10.38
C ALA A 501 -18.36 -27.04 -11.76
N PHE A 502 -17.49 -26.03 -11.88
CA PHE A 502 -16.81 -25.73 -13.14
C PHE A 502 -15.72 -26.75 -13.49
N GLU A 503 -15.07 -27.36 -12.49
CA GLU A 503 -14.10 -28.42 -12.71
C GLU A 503 -14.74 -29.73 -13.16
N SER A 504 -15.92 -30.06 -12.63
CA SER A 504 -16.70 -31.23 -13.00
C SER A 504 -17.54 -31.06 -14.26
N ALA A 505 -17.58 -29.85 -14.83
CA ALA A 505 -18.32 -29.56 -16.06
C ALA A 505 -17.76 -30.39 -17.25
N PRO A 506 -18.59 -31.20 -17.92
CA PRO A 506 -18.11 -32.14 -18.95
C PRO A 506 -17.59 -31.44 -20.21
N ILE A 507 -18.09 -30.24 -20.51
CA ILE A 507 -17.72 -29.46 -21.68
C ILE A 507 -17.69 -27.98 -21.32
N LEU A 508 -16.56 -27.32 -21.57
CA LEU A 508 -16.41 -25.87 -21.50
C LEU A 508 -16.24 -25.27 -22.89
N VAL A 509 -16.70 -24.02 -23.04
CA VAL A 509 -16.56 -23.20 -24.25
C VAL A 509 -15.90 -21.86 -23.91
N LEU A 510 -15.38 -21.18 -24.93
CA LEU A 510 -14.76 -19.86 -24.78
C LEU A 510 -15.78 -18.75 -25.03
N ARG A 511 -16.07 -17.97 -23.99
CA ARG A 511 -16.91 -16.76 -24.05
C ARG A 511 -16.15 -15.56 -23.54
N ALA A 512 -16.49 -14.37 -24.04
CA ALA A 512 -15.91 -13.15 -23.53
C ALA A 512 -16.35 -12.96 -22.07
N ALA A 513 -15.40 -12.71 -21.16
CA ALA A 513 -15.71 -12.56 -19.74
C ALA A 513 -16.81 -11.51 -19.49
N GLY A 514 -16.74 -10.36 -20.18
CA GLY A 514 -17.74 -9.30 -20.07
C GLY A 514 -19.15 -9.71 -20.55
N LEU A 515 -19.26 -10.67 -21.47
CA LEU A 515 -20.55 -11.22 -21.88
C LEU A 515 -21.15 -12.08 -20.77
N VAL A 516 -20.34 -12.93 -20.14
CA VAL A 516 -20.80 -13.87 -19.12
C VAL A 516 -21.10 -13.15 -17.80
N GLU A 517 -20.18 -12.30 -17.33
CA GLU A 517 -20.36 -11.49 -16.13
C GLU A 517 -21.52 -10.49 -16.30
N GLY A 518 -21.69 -9.93 -17.51
CA GLY A 518 -22.80 -9.06 -17.85
C GLY A 518 -24.15 -9.76 -17.73
N ALA A 519 -24.26 -10.97 -18.30
CA ALA A 519 -25.45 -11.80 -18.17
C ALA A 519 -25.72 -12.20 -16.71
N ALA A 520 -24.68 -12.63 -15.97
CA ALA A 520 -24.81 -13.01 -14.57
C ALA A 520 -25.29 -11.84 -13.69
N ARG A 521 -24.78 -10.63 -13.95
CA ARG A 521 -25.23 -9.41 -13.28
C ARG A 521 -26.71 -9.12 -13.56
N GLU A 522 -27.22 -9.39 -14.75
CA GLU A 522 -28.63 -9.15 -15.08
C GLU A 522 -29.57 -10.19 -14.47
N THR A 523 -29.07 -11.35 -14.05
CA THR A 523 -29.86 -12.43 -13.43
C THR A 523 -29.94 -12.28 -11.90
N PRO A 524 -31.12 -11.96 -11.32
CA PRO A 524 -31.26 -11.79 -9.88
C PRO A 524 -31.05 -13.07 -9.07
N ARG A 525 -31.34 -14.24 -9.65
CA ARG A 525 -31.22 -15.55 -8.98
C ARG A 525 -29.79 -15.89 -8.60
N LEU A 526 -28.81 -15.48 -9.40
CA LEU A 526 -27.39 -15.73 -9.16
C LEU A 526 -26.81 -14.85 -8.04
N ARG A 527 -27.49 -13.76 -7.70
CA ARG A 527 -27.04 -12.80 -6.69
C ARG A 527 -27.23 -13.34 -5.28
N GLN A 528 -26.38 -12.83 -4.38
CA GLN A 528 -26.50 -13.02 -2.94
C GLN A 528 -27.86 -12.50 -2.44
N ALA A 529 -28.61 -13.34 -1.75
CA ALA A 529 -29.90 -12.99 -1.16
C ALA A 529 -29.72 -12.71 0.33
N TRP A 530 -30.14 -11.53 0.80
CA TRP A 530 -30.03 -11.15 2.20
C TRP A 530 -31.26 -11.62 2.97
N GLY A 531 -31.06 -12.11 4.20
CA GLY A 531 -32.18 -12.39 5.09
C GLY A 531 -32.95 -11.12 5.48
N ASP A 532 -34.18 -11.27 5.97
CA ASP A 532 -35.07 -10.16 6.38
C ASP A 532 -34.50 -9.26 7.50
N SER A 533 -33.33 -9.59 8.06
CA SER A 533 -32.60 -8.80 9.04
C SER A 533 -31.65 -7.79 8.38
N LEU A 534 -32.17 -6.82 7.64
CA LEU A 534 -31.44 -5.59 7.33
C LEU A 534 -31.83 -4.50 8.35
N PRO A 535 -30.88 -3.88 9.08
CA PRO A 535 -31.18 -2.73 9.95
C PRO A 535 -31.55 -1.46 9.18
#